data_AF-A0A959RX19-F1
#
_entry.id   AF-A0A959RX19-F1
#
_cell.length_a   1.000
_cell.length_b   1.000
_cell.length_c   1.000
_cell.angle_alpha   90.00
_cell.angle_beta   90.00
_cell.angle_gamma   90.00
#
_symmetry.space_group_name_H-M   'P 1'
#
loop_
_entity.id
_entity.type
_entity.pdbx_description
1 polymer ?
#
loop_
_entity_poly.entity_id
_entity_poly.type
_entity_poly.pdbx_seq_one_letter_code
_entity_poly.pdbx_strand_id
1 'polypeptide(L)'
;MPNNKKLITEKDIQSLILKGIRRLEISGNEIFTPAAKDKINEAKIKLDKVLPFTQKFSSLNLSTPTFNSKKLAIGCDHTGFALKNLLIPILSKEGYEIIDVGTNDETSCDYPDFALKVAEEVSQGKVSFGILIDATGIPSSITANKLPGIRAATCYNEFSARSS
;
A
#
# COMPACT_ATOMS: atom_id res chain seq x y z
N MET A 1 15.19 0.46 -32.69
CA MET A 1 13.89 0.66 -32.01
C MET A 1 13.63 2.16 -31.95
N PRO A 2 12.61 2.70 -32.62
CA PRO A 2 12.42 4.15 -32.72
C PRO A 2 12.07 4.73 -31.35
N ASN A 3 12.89 5.68 -30.90
CA ASN A 3 12.69 6.43 -29.66
C ASN A 3 11.54 7.42 -29.91
N ASN A 4 10.30 6.99 -29.67
CA ASN A 4 9.10 7.76 -30.04
C ASN A 4 8.87 8.92 -29.07
N LYS A 5 9.67 9.98 -29.21
CA LYS A 5 9.51 11.23 -28.45
C LYS A 5 8.25 11.95 -28.93
N LYS A 6 7.36 12.30 -28.00
CA LYS A 6 6.11 13.00 -28.32
C LYS A 6 6.38 14.50 -28.43
N LEU A 7 6.17 15.09 -29.60
CA LEU A 7 6.33 16.53 -29.81
C LEU A 7 5.07 17.27 -29.33
N ILE A 8 5.23 18.26 -28.45
CA ILE A 8 4.18 19.17 -28.00
C ILE A 8 4.44 20.55 -28.60
N THR A 9 3.47 21.02 -29.37
CA THR A 9 3.51 22.30 -30.07
C THR A 9 2.67 23.36 -29.36
N GLU A 10 2.84 24.61 -29.76
CA GLU A 10 2.07 25.75 -29.26
C GLU A 10 0.55 25.56 -29.43
N LYS A 11 0.13 24.96 -30.55
CA LYS A 11 -1.29 24.69 -30.86
C LYS A 11 -1.91 23.72 -29.85
N ASP A 12 -1.15 22.72 -29.43
CA ASP A 12 -1.60 21.73 -28.45
C ASP A 12 -1.87 22.40 -27.11
N ILE A 13 -0.95 23.26 -26.65
CA ILE A 13 -1.10 24.02 -25.40
C ILE A 13 -2.28 24.99 -25.50
N GLN A 14 -2.45 25.69 -26.62
CA GLN A 14 -3.56 26.62 -26.81
C GLN A 14 -4.92 25.91 -26.77
N SER A 15 -5.01 24.71 -27.35
CA SER A 15 -6.24 23.91 -27.30
C SER A 15 -6.61 23.49 -25.88
N LEU A 16 -5.61 23.22 -25.03
CA LEU A 16 -5.81 22.87 -23.62
C LEU A 16 -6.24 24.07 -22.78
N ILE A 17 -5.66 25.24 -23.06
CA ILE A 17 -6.06 26.51 -22.42
C ILE A 17 -7.53 26.83 -22.73
N LEU A 18 -7.94 26.69 -24.00
CA LEU A 18 -9.33 26.90 -24.42
C LEU A 18 -10.30 25.94 -23.72
N LYS A 19 -9.85 24.73 -23.37
CA LYS A 19 -10.62 23.75 -22.59
C LYS A 19 -10.60 24.00 -21.08
N GLY A 20 -9.96 25.07 -20.61
CA GLY A 20 -9.86 25.43 -19.19
C GLY A 20 -8.87 24.57 -18.39
N ILE A 21 -8.03 23.77 -19.06
CA ILE A 21 -7.07 22.89 -18.42
C ILE A 21 -5.83 23.69 -18.02
N ARG A 22 -5.54 23.73 -16.71
CA ARG A 22 -4.37 24.44 -16.14
C ARG A 22 -3.29 23.51 -15.59
N ARG A 23 -3.44 22.20 -15.75
CA ARG A 23 -2.47 21.18 -15.36
C ARG A 23 -2.24 20.22 -16.50
N LEU A 24 -0.97 19.93 -16.79
CA LEU A 24 -0.58 19.05 -17.87
C LEU A 24 0.31 17.95 -17.32
N GLU A 25 -0.14 16.72 -17.48
CA GLU A 25 0.59 15.52 -17.09
C GLU A 25 1.65 15.18 -18.14
N ILE A 26 2.91 15.10 -17.71
CA ILE A 26 4.07 14.80 -18.59
C ILE A 26 4.71 13.47 -18.18
N SER A 27 4.99 12.62 -19.17
CA SER A 27 5.63 11.31 -19.01
C SER A 27 7.17 11.36 -19.01
N GLY A 28 7.75 12.52 -19.33
CA GLY A 28 9.20 12.77 -19.32
C GLY A 28 9.89 12.59 -20.67
N ASN A 29 9.19 12.06 -21.67
CA ASN A 29 9.69 11.85 -23.04
C ASN A 29 9.16 12.87 -24.05
N GLU A 30 8.47 13.90 -23.59
CA GLU A 30 7.93 14.98 -24.42
C GLU A 30 9.00 15.99 -24.82
N ILE A 31 9.01 16.39 -26.10
CA ILE A 31 9.77 17.54 -26.58
C ILE A 31 8.79 18.71 -26.70
N PHE A 32 9.08 19.81 -26.01
CA PHE A 32 8.34 21.05 -26.15
C PHE A 32 9.05 21.98 -27.13
N THR A 33 8.31 22.47 -28.12
CA THR A 33 8.78 23.60 -28.94
C THR A 33 9.01 24.85 -28.06
N PRO A 34 9.91 25.77 -28.44
CA PRO A 34 10.14 27.02 -27.68
C PRO A 34 8.83 27.79 -27.43
N ALA A 35 8.02 27.99 -28.47
CA ALA A 35 6.72 28.67 -28.37
C ALA A 35 5.73 27.95 -27.44
N ALA A 36 5.77 26.62 -27.34
CA ALA A 36 4.95 25.88 -26.38
C ALA A 36 5.39 26.15 -24.93
N LYS A 37 6.70 26.25 -24.66
CA LYS A 37 7.22 26.56 -23.32
C LYS A 37 6.84 27.97 -22.88
N ASP A 38 6.91 28.93 -23.81
CA ASP A 38 6.55 30.32 -23.54
C ASP A 38 5.07 30.43 -23.13
N LYS A 39 4.16 29.75 -23.85
CA LYS A 39 2.74 29.70 -23.49
C LYS A 39 2.45 29.01 -22.16
N ILE A 40 3.17 27.93 -21.85
CA ILE A 40 3.03 27.24 -20.55
C ILE A 40 3.37 28.20 -19.40
N ASN A 41 4.44 28.99 -19.55
CA ASN A 41 4.87 29.96 -18.57
C ASN A 41 3.87 31.13 -18.43
N GLU A 42 3.41 31.68 -19.55
CA GLU A 42 2.44 32.79 -19.57
C GLU A 42 1.10 32.38 -18.94
N ALA A 43 0.58 31.21 -19.31
CA ALA A 43 -0.68 30.69 -18.80
C ALA A 43 -0.58 30.09 -17.38
N LYS A 44 0.62 30.10 -16.76
CA LYS A 44 0.91 29.49 -15.45
C LYS A 44 0.42 28.04 -15.33
N ILE A 45 0.58 27.26 -16.40
CA ILE A 45 0.18 25.84 -16.42
C ILE A 45 1.18 25.05 -15.58
N LYS A 46 0.67 24.26 -14.62
CA LYS A 46 1.53 23.35 -13.85
C LYS A 46 1.83 22.10 -14.65
N LEU A 47 3.10 21.74 -14.73
CA LEU A 47 3.55 20.49 -15.34
C LEU A 47 3.72 19.45 -14.24
N ASP A 48 2.80 18.49 -14.19
CA ASP A 48 2.83 17.41 -13.22
C ASP A 48 3.56 16.22 -13.88
N LYS A 49 4.73 15.85 -13.35
CA LYS A 49 5.44 14.67 -13.82
C LYS A 49 4.68 13.43 -13.38
N VAL A 50 4.14 12.70 -14.34
CA VAL A 50 3.74 11.33 -14.13
C VAL A 50 5.03 10.54 -14.02
N LEU A 51 5.44 10.21 -12.79
CA LEU A 51 6.42 9.14 -12.64
C LEU A 51 5.80 7.91 -13.28
N PRO A 52 6.44 7.30 -14.29
CA PRO A 52 5.96 6.03 -14.79
C PRO A 52 5.89 5.09 -13.59
N PHE A 53 4.70 4.56 -13.30
CA PHE A 53 4.56 3.39 -12.45
C PHE A 53 5.09 2.19 -13.22
N THR A 54 6.37 2.23 -13.60
CA THR A 54 7.16 1.03 -13.80
C THR A 54 7.59 0.64 -12.40
N GLN A 55 6.81 -0.22 -11.76
CA GLN A 55 7.33 -1.04 -10.69
C GLN A 55 8.71 -1.54 -11.13
N LYS A 56 9.74 -1.17 -10.37
CA LYS A 56 11.02 -1.88 -10.34
C LYS A 56 10.73 -3.32 -9.90
N PHE A 57 10.31 -4.15 -10.85
CA PHE A 57 10.29 -5.61 -10.76
C PHE A 57 11.17 -6.17 -11.88
N SER A 58 12.27 -5.49 -12.19
CA SER A 58 13.32 -6.01 -13.04
C SER A 58 14.51 -6.35 -12.16
N SER A 59 14.62 -7.65 -11.88
CA SER A 59 15.74 -8.34 -11.22
C SER A 59 16.08 -7.88 -9.80
N LEU A 60 15.16 -8.03 -8.84
CA LEU A 60 15.60 -8.75 -7.65
C LEU A 60 15.54 -10.23 -8.01
N ASN A 61 16.49 -11.02 -7.52
CA ASN A 61 16.35 -12.47 -7.50
C ASN A 61 15.04 -12.77 -6.77
N LEU A 62 13.96 -12.94 -7.52
CA LEU A 62 12.76 -13.58 -7.03
C LEU A 62 13.14 -15.05 -6.89
N SER A 63 13.89 -15.37 -5.83
CA SER A 63 13.55 -16.56 -5.09
C SER A 63 12.06 -16.41 -4.86
N THR A 64 11.26 -17.28 -5.47
CA THR A 64 9.87 -17.47 -5.05
C THR A 64 9.88 -17.36 -3.53
N PRO A 65 9.21 -16.37 -2.91
CA PRO A 65 9.19 -16.31 -1.46
C PRO A 65 8.71 -17.68 -1.00
N THR A 66 9.63 -18.45 -0.42
CA THR A 66 9.30 -19.69 0.25
C THR A 66 8.57 -19.24 1.48
N PHE A 67 7.27 -18.99 1.31
CA PHE A 67 6.38 -18.66 2.40
C PHE A 67 6.44 -19.85 3.35
N ASN A 68 7.04 -19.64 4.51
CA ASN A 68 6.87 -20.58 5.60
C ASN A 68 5.39 -20.52 5.96
N SER A 69 4.60 -21.47 5.45
CA SER A 69 3.13 -21.49 5.53
C SER A 69 2.62 -21.45 6.97
N LYS A 70 3.49 -21.73 7.95
CA LYS A 70 3.19 -21.71 9.37
C LYS A 70 3.71 -20.47 10.12
N LYS A 71 4.28 -19.46 9.45
CA LYS A 71 4.72 -18.23 10.13
C LYS A 71 3.71 -17.11 9.95
N LEU A 72 3.28 -16.51 11.06
CA LEU A 72 2.29 -15.41 11.07
C LEU A 72 2.74 -14.27 11.99
N ALA A 73 2.27 -13.06 11.71
CA ALA A 73 2.36 -11.92 12.62
C ALA A 73 1.02 -11.73 13.33
N ILE A 74 1.03 -11.41 14.62
CA ILE A 74 -0.17 -11.07 15.39
C ILE A 74 0.04 -9.73 16.10
N GLY A 75 -0.98 -8.88 16.02
CA GLY A 75 -0.97 -7.58 16.70
C GLY A 75 -2.36 -7.21 17.22
N CYS A 76 -2.41 -6.40 18.26
CA CYS A 76 -3.65 -5.88 18.83
C CYS A 76 -3.46 -4.50 19.45
N ASP A 77 -4.56 -3.76 19.57
CA ASP A 77 -4.63 -2.64 20.52
C ASP A 77 -4.92 -3.16 21.94
N HIS A 78 -5.08 -2.23 22.87
CA HIS A 78 -5.38 -2.53 24.28
C HIS A 78 -6.67 -3.33 24.48
N THR A 79 -7.69 -3.13 23.65
CA THR A 79 -8.96 -3.86 23.76
C THR A 79 -8.82 -5.31 23.30
N GLY A 80 -7.91 -5.59 22.37
CA GLY A 80 -7.64 -6.93 21.86
C GLY A 80 -6.64 -7.76 22.70
N PHE A 81 -5.99 -7.17 23.70
CA PHE A 81 -4.88 -7.79 24.43
C PHE A 81 -5.23 -9.15 25.06
N ALA A 82 -6.35 -9.21 25.78
CA ALA A 82 -6.81 -10.45 26.41
C ALA A 82 -7.05 -11.57 25.39
N LEU A 83 -7.69 -11.25 24.25
CA LEU A 83 -7.97 -12.22 23.19
C LEU A 83 -6.69 -12.65 22.47
N LYS A 84 -5.75 -11.73 22.21
CA LYS A 84 -4.44 -12.06 21.63
C LYS A 84 -3.70 -13.09 22.47
N ASN A 85 -3.64 -12.88 23.79
CA ASN A 85 -2.94 -13.78 24.70
C ASN A 85 -3.63 -15.16 24.83
N LEU A 86 -4.95 -15.22 24.63
CA LEU A 86 -5.67 -16.49 24.53
C LEU A 86 -5.32 -17.23 23.21
N LEU A 87 -5.19 -16.50 22.11
CA LEU A 87 -5.04 -17.05 20.76
C LEU A 87 -3.62 -17.58 20.50
N ILE A 88 -2.58 -16.87 20.96
CA ILE A 88 -1.17 -17.25 20.77
C ILE A 88 -0.89 -18.71 21.15
N PRO A 89 -1.20 -19.19 22.37
CA PRO A 89 -0.90 -20.57 22.75
C PRO A 89 -1.71 -21.60 21.95
N ILE A 90 -2.91 -21.26 21.48
CA ILE A 90 -3.72 -22.15 20.61
C ILE A 90 -3.02 -22.30 19.26
N LEU A 91 -2.65 -21.19 18.63
CA LEU A 91 -1.95 -21.18 17.36
C LEU A 91 -0.57 -21.85 17.44
N SER A 92 0.18 -21.64 18.52
CA SER A 92 1.46 -22.32 18.73
C SER A 92 1.30 -23.84 18.84
N LYS A 93 0.23 -24.33 19.49
CA LYS A 93 -0.06 -25.78 19.56
C LYS A 93 -0.39 -26.39 18.19
N GLU A 94 -1.02 -25.63 17.30
CA GLU A 94 -1.26 -26.02 15.89
C GLU A 94 0.02 -25.95 15.02
N GLY A 95 1.14 -25.51 15.62
CA GLY A 95 2.46 -25.47 15.02
C GLY A 95 2.77 -24.19 14.26
N TYR A 96 2.05 -23.10 14.51
CA TYR A 96 2.39 -21.79 13.95
C TYR A 96 3.58 -21.15 14.71
N GLU A 97 4.52 -20.60 13.95
CA GLU A 97 5.55 -19.69 14.44
C GLU A 97 4.97 -18.27 14.45
N ILE A 98 4.89 -17.67 15.64
CA ILE A 98 4.16 -16.42 15.84
C ILE A 98 5.14 -15.29 16.12
N ILE A 99 5.05 -14.21 15.33
CA ILE A 99 5.66 -12.92 15.62
C ILE A 99 4.60 -12.05 16.29
N ASP A 100 4.72 -11.84 17.60
CA ASP A 100 3.88 -10.87 18.33
C ASP A 100 4.47 -9.47 18.23
N VAL A 101 3.74 -8.54 17.59
CA VAL A 101 4.17 -7.14 17.42
C VAL A 101 3.56 -6.18 18.45
N GLY A 102 2.89 -6.73 19.47
CA GLY A 102 2.23 -6.01 20.56
C GLY A 102 0.72 -5.83 20.33
N THR A 103 0.00 -5.10 21.20
CA THR A 103 0.48 -4.48 22.45
C THR A 103 0.85 -5.50 23.53
N ASN A 104 1.60 -5.10 24.55
CA ASN A 104 2.11 -5.98 25.60
C ASN A 104 1.36 -5.88 26.93
N ASP A 105 0.38 -4.98 27.01
CA ASP A 105 -0.48 -4.76 28.17
C ASP A 105 -1.83 -4.15 27.75
N GLU A 106 -2.70 -3.90 28.73
CA GLU A 106 -4.00 -3.27 28.54
C GLU A 106 -3.94 -1.74 28.58
N THR A 107 -2.74 -1.14 28.56
CA THR A 107 -2.62 0.31 28.57
C THR A 107 -3.12 0.89 27.26
N SER A 108 -3.91 1.96 27.37
CA SER A 108 -4.54 2.59 26.22
C SER A 108 -3.51 2.95 25.15
N CYS A 109 -3.77 2.52 23.93
CA CYS A 109 -2.90 2.69 22.78
C CYS A 109 -3.69 2.72 21.48
N ASP A 110 -3.06 3.24 20.43
CA ASP A 110 -3.68 3.46 19.13
C ASP A 110 -3.50 2.23 18.21
N TYR A 111 -4.62 1.70 17.73
CA TYR A 111 -4.64 0.55 16.81
C TYR A 111 -3.81 0.73 15.51
N PRO A 112 -3.65 1.93 14.90
CA PRO A 112 -2.92 2.07 13.65
C PRO A 112 -1.46 1.62 13.74
N ASP A 113 -0.82 1.82 14.89
CA ASP A 113 0.59 1.46 15.10
C ASP A 113 0.80 -0.06 14.99
N PHE A 114 -0.12 -0.84 15.55
CA PHE A 114 -0.07 -2.30 15.51
C PHE A 114 -0.56 -2.85 14.18
N ALA A 115 -1.61 -2.24 13.60
CA ALA A 115 -2.09 -2.56 12.26
C ALA A 115 -0.99 -2.41 11.20
N LEU A 116 -0.22 -1.32 11.27
CA LEU A 116 0.90 -1.08 10.37
C LEU A 116 2.02 -2.10 10.57
N LYS A 117 2.42 -2.39 11.82
CA LYS A 117 3.48 -3.39 12.09
C LYS A 117 3.13 -4.77 11.53
N VAL A 118 1.90 -5.26 11.75
CA VAL A 118 1.46 -6.55 11.18
C VAL A 118 1.47 -6.49 9.65
N ALA A 119 0.92 -5.41 9.07
CA ALA A 119 0.88 -5.22 7.63
C ALA A 119 2.27 -5.20 6.99
N GLU A 120 3.25 -4.56 7.64
CA GLU A 120 4.64 -4.51 7.17
C GLU A 120 5.31 -5.88 7.18
N GLU A 121 5.10 -6.68 8.23
CA GLU A 121 5.63 -8.05 8.31
C GLU A 121 5.11 -8.92 7.15
N VAL A 122 3.82 -8.79 6.80
CA VAL A 122 3.20 -9.48 5.67
C VAL A 122 3.72 -8.92 4.33
N SER A 123 3.73 -7.60 4.16
CA SER A 123 4.12 -6.94 2.90
C SER A 123 5.59 -7.21 2.54
N GLN A 124 6.46 -7.33 3.55
CA GLN A 124 7.88 -7.66 3.39
C GLN A 124 8.12 -9.16 3.19
N GLY A 125 7.09 -10.01 3.25
CA GLY A 125 7.21 -11.46 3.11
C GLY A 125 7.92 -12.15 4.26
N LYS A 126 8.05 -11.50 5.43
CA LYS A 126 8.62 -12.11 6.64
C LYS A 126 7.70 -13.16 7.25
N VAL A 127 6.40 -13.00 7.03
CA VAL A 127 5.34 -13.92 7.45
C VAL A 127 4.38 -14.20 6.29
N SER A 128 3.63 -15.29 6.38
CA SER A 128 2.67 -15.68 5.34
C SER A 128 1.34 -14.95 5.45
N PHE A 129 0.89 -14.62 6.67
CA PHE A 129 -0.32 -13.86 6.94
C PHE A 129 -0.25 -13.14 8.29
N GLY A 130 -1.19 -12.23 8.51
CA GLY A 130 -1.29 -11.43 9.73
C GLY A 130 -2.65 -11.59 10.41
N ILE A 131 -2.68 -11.48 11.74
CA ILE A 131 -3.89 -11.41 12.56
C ILE A 131 -3.90 -10.07 13.29
N LEU A 132 -4.99 -9.32 13.18
CA LEU A 132 -5.21 -8.06 13.89
C LEU A 132 -6.44 -8.15 14.78
N ILE A 133 -6.29 -7.70 16.03
CA ILE A 133 -7.36 -7.73 17.02
C ILE A 133 -7.53 -6.33 17.62
N ASP A 134 -8.71 -5.76 17.43
CA ASP A 134 -9.16 -4.56 18.14
C ASP A 134 -10.64 -4.76 18.53
N ALA A 135 -11.27 -3.76 19.14
CA ALA A 135 -12.65 -3.85 19.61
C ALA A 135 -13.64 -4.34 18.53
N THR A 136 -13.48 -3.92 17.27
CA THR A 136 -14.36 -4.31 16.16
C THR A 136 -13.62 -4.93 14.98
N GLY A 137 -12.30 -4.83 14.91
CA GLY A 137 -11.45 -5.19 13.78
C GLY A 137 -11.60 -4.32 12.52
N ILE A 138 -12.58 -3.41 12.45
CA ILE A 138 -12.82 -2.52 11.30
C ILE A 138 -11.69 -1.48 11.15
N PRO A 139 -11.34 -0.70 12.19
CA PRO A 139 -10.35 0.36 12.03
C PRO A 139 -8.95 -0.19 11.73
N SER A 140 -8.58 -1.34 12.32
CA SER A 140 -7.32 -2.02 11.98
C SER A 140 -7.29 -2.52 10.54
N SER A 141 -8.39 -3.09 10.01
CA SER A 141 -8.42 -3.54 8.62
C SER A 141 -8.37 -2.37 7.63
N ILE A 142 -9.04 -1.26 7.91
CA ILE A 142 -8.94 -0.03 7.12
C ILE A 142 -7.48 0.46 7.06
N THR A 143 -6.79 0.44 8.21
CA THR A 143 -5.39 0.88 8.30
C THR A 143 -4.44 -0.05 7.56
N ALA A 144 -4.53 -1.36 7.79
CA ALA A 144 -3.69 -2.35 7.12
C ALA A 144 -3.84 -2.27 5.59
N ASN A 145 -5.07 -2.08 5.10
CA ASN A 145 -5.35 -1.91 3.66
C ASN A 145 -4.78 -0.63 3.04
N LYS A 146 -4.26 0.33 3.84
CA LYS A 146 -3.53 1.49 3.30
C LYS A 146 -2.14 1.12 2.81
N LEU A 147 -1.58 0.00 3.28
CA LEU A 147 -0.26 -0.46 2.83
C LEU A 147 -0.39 -1.18 1.47
N PRO A 148 0.34 -0.75 0.43
CA PRO A 148 0.30 -1.41 -0.87
C PRO A 148 0.66 -2.90 -0.78
N GLY A 149 -0.13 -3.74 -1.45
CA GLY A 149 0.06 -5.20 -1.47
C GLY A 149 -0.67 -5.95 -0.36
N ILE A 150 -1.26 -5.25 0.62
CA ILE A 150 -2.05 -5.87 1.69
C ILE A 150 -3.53 -5.93 1.32
N ARG A 151 -4.16 -7.04 1.73
CA ARG A 151 -5.61 -7.24 1.71
C ARG A 151 -6.00 -7.76 3.09
N ALA A 152 -6.64 -6.90 3.88
CA ALA A 152 -7.13 -7.22 5.21
C ALA A 152 -8.66 -7.25 5.21
N ALA A 153 -9.24 -8.28 5.79
CA ALA A 153 -10.67 -8.42 5.97
C ALA A 153 -11.01 -8.50 7.46
N THR A 154 -12.10 -7.85 7.85
CA THR A 154 -12.66 -7.99 9.20
C THR A 154 -13.69 -9.11 9.17
N CYS A 155 -13.47 -10.16 9.96
CA CYS A 155 -14.27 -11.38 9.93
C CYS A 155 -14.84 -11.67 11.32
N TYR A 156 -16.17 -11.78 11.44
CA TYR A 156 -16.86 -12.05 12.71
C TYR A 156 -17.39 -13.48 12.83
N ASN A 157 -17.24 -14.27 11.78
CA ASN A 157 -17.66 -15.67 11.74
C ASN A 157 -16.84 -16.45 10.74
N GLU A 158 -16.94 -17.78 10.83
CA GLU A 158 -16.21 -18.73 9.97
C GLU A 158 -16.48 -18.49 8.47
N PHE A 159 -17.72 -18.17 8.10
CA PHE A 159 -18.07 -17.94 6.69
C PHE A 159 -17.34 -16.73 6.10
N SER A 160 -17.32 -15.61 6.84
CA SER A 160 -16.62 -14.40 6.45
C SER A 160 -15.10 -14.59 6.43
N ALA A 161 -14.54 -15.40 7.34
CA ALA A 161 -13.12 -15.72 7.33
C ALA A 161 -12.74 -16.57 6.11
N ARG A 162 -13.52 -17.61 5.81
CA ARG A 162 -13.28 -18.49 4.65
C ARG A 162 -13.45 -17.77 3.30
N SER A 163 -14.32 -16.77 3.23
CA SER A 163 -14.68 -16.08 1.97
C SER A 163 -13.92 -14.76 1.76
N SER A 164 -12.95 -14.45 2.62
CA SER A 164 -12.14 -13.22 2.55
C SER A 164 -11.00 -13.26 1.56
#